data_AF-A0A966ET49-F1
#
_entry.id   AF-A0A966ET49-F1
#
_cell.length_a   1.000
_cell.length_b   1.000
_cell.length_c   1.000
_cell.angle_alpha   90.00
_cell.angle_beta   90.00
_cell.angle_gamma   90.00
#
_symmetry.space_group_name_H-M   'P 1'
#
loop_
_entity.id
_entity.type
_entity.pdbx_description
1 polymer ?
#
loop_
_entity_poly.entity_id
_entity_poly.type
_entity_poly.pdbx_seq_one_letter_code
_entity_poly.pdbx_strand_id
1 'polypeptide(L)' 'MYALLRSALFQLDPETAHHVTLTGLNAAYSLGLSGLIAPRIADDPRTVMGLTFPNPVG' A
#
# COMPACT_ATOMS: atom_id res chain seq x y z
N MET A 1 0.56 -12.05 -7.92
CA MET A 1 -0.05 -11.93 -6.58
C MET A 1 -1.21 -10.91 -6.56
N TYR A 2 -1.01 -9.67 -7.04
CA TYR A 2 -2.07 -8.64 -7.07
C TYR A 2 -3.35 -9.05 -7.84
N ALA A 3 -3.25 -9.77 -8.96
CA ALA A 3 -4.41 -10.18 -9.75
C ALA A 3 -5.39 -11.12 -9.00
N LEU A 4 -4.87 -12.02 -8.15
CA LEU A 4 -5.69 -12.93 -7.35
C LEU A 4 -6.38 -12.20 -6.19
N LEU A 5 -5.64 -11.33 -5.50
CA LEU A 5 -6.18 -10.47 -4.45
C LEU A 5 -7.26 -9.53 -5.00
N ARG A 6 -7.03 -8.92 -6.18
CA ARG A 6 -8.02 -8.08 -6.86
C ARG A 6 -9.30 -8.85 -7.18
N SER A 7 -9.19 -10.06 -7.72
CA SER A 7 -10.36 -10.90 -8.02
C SER A 7 -11.15 -11.26 -6.77
N ALA A 8 -10.47 -11.59 -5.67
CA ALA A 8 -11.12 -11.90 -4.39
C ALA A 8 -11.79 -10.67 -3.76
N LEU A 9 -11.11 -9.52 -3.79
CA LEU A 9 -11.64 -8.25 -3.26
C LEU A 9 -12.85 -7.75 -4.06
N PHE A 10 -12.88 -7.97 -5.37
CA PHE A 10 -13.98 -7.52 -6.23
C PHE A 10 -15.22 -8.42 -6.17
N GLN A 11 -15.09 -9.60 -5.55
CA GLN A 11 -16.23 -10.49 -5.26
C GLN A 11 -16.87 -10.18 -3.89
N LEU A 12 -16.20 -9.37 -3.07
CA LEU A 12 -16.71 -8.90 -1.78
C LEU A 12 -17.48 -7.59 -1.97
N ASP A 13 -18.37 -7.30 -1.02
CA ASP A 13 -18.95 -5.96 -0.91
C ASP A 13 -17.84 -4.91 -0.74
N PRO A 14 -17.92 -3.73 -1.38
CA PRO A 14 -16.87 -2.71 -1.32
C PRO A 14 -16.47 -2.32 0.11
N GLU A 15 -17.43 -2.26 1.04
CA GLU A 15 -17.16 -1.91 2.43
C GLU A 15 -16.42 -3.05 3.15
N THR A 16 -16.82 -4.29 2.89
CA THR A 16 -16.13 -5.49 3.41
C THR A 16 -14.71 -5.60 2.85
N ALA A 17 -14.54 -5.40 1.54
CA ALA A 17 -13.24 -5.41 0.88
C ALA A 17 -12.31 -4.34 1.45
N HIS A 18 -12.85 -3.15 1.73
CA HIS A 18 -12.11 -2.06 2.35
C HIS A 18 -11.63 -2.41 3.76
N HIS A 19 -12.54 -2.91 4.61
CA HIS A 19 -12.19 -3.36 5.96
C HIS A 19 -11.14 -4.47 5.96
N VAL A 20 -11.32 -5.51 5.14
CA VAL A 20 -10.37 -6.63 5.00
C VAL A 20 -9.00 -6.12 4.56
N THR A 21 -8.95 -5.20 3.60
CA THR A 21 -7.69 -4.63 3.09
C THR A 21 -6.98 -3.81 4.17
N LEU A 22 -7.70 -2.96 4.92
CA LEU A 22 -7.13 -2.16 6.01
C LEU A 22 -6.64 -3.01 7.17
N THR A 23 -7.42 -4.00 7.61
CA THR A 23 -7.00 -4.92 8.68
C THR A 23 -5.79 -5.75 8.24
N GLY A 24 -5.77 -6.22 7.00
CA GLY A 24 -4.63 -6.92 6.42
C GLY A 24 -3.36 -6.07 6.36
N LEU A 25 -3.48 -4.80 5.93
CA LEU A 25 -2.38 -3.83 5.93
C LEU A 25 -1.85 -3.57 7.34
N ASN A 26 -2.73 -3.37 8.32
CA ASN A 26 -2.33 -3.18 9.72
C ASN A 26 -1.63 -4.42 10.29
N ALA A 27 -2.14 -5.62 10.00
CA ALA A 27 -1.50 -6.87 10.42
C ALA A 27 -0.11 -7.02 9.78
N ALA A 28 0.01 -6.75 8.48
CA ALA A 28 1.29 -6.79 7.77
C ALA A 28 2.30 -5.77 8.30
N TYR A 29 1.83 -4.57 8.69
CA TYR A 29 2.66 -3.56 9.35
C TYR A 29 3.15 -4.05 10.72
N SER A 30 2.26 -4.54 11.57
CA SER A 30 2.60 -5.08 12.90
C SER A 30 3.54 -6.29 12.85
N LEU A 31 3.46 -7.09 11.78
CA LEU A 31 4.32 -8.24 11.52
C LEU A 31 5.65 -7.87 10.83
N GLY A 32 5.87 -6.60 10.46
CA GLY A 32 7.06 -6.15 9.73
C GLY A 32 7.15 -6.67 8.28
N LEU A 33 6.06 -7.21 7.74
CA LEU A 33 6.00 -7.79 6.39
C LEU A 33 5.74 -6.74 5.30
N SER A 34 5.60 -5.46 5.67
CA SER A 34 5.36 -4.34 4.75
C SER A 34 6.40 -4.27 3.63
N GLY A 35 7.67 -4.58 3.93
CA GLY A 35 8.76 -4.61 2.95
C GLY A 35 8.71 -5.76 1.93
N LEU A 36 7.84 -6.76 2.12
CA LEU A 36 7.64 -7.86 1.16
C LEU A 36 6.50 -7.60 0.17
N ILE A 37 5.66 -6.61 0.46
CA ILE A 37 4.45 -6.33 -0.31
C ILE A 37 4.73 -5.30 -1.41
N ALA A 38 5.63 -4.34 -1.15
CA ALA A 38 6.00 -3.30 -2.08
C ALA A 38 7.49 -3.41 -2.48
N PRO A 39 7.82 -3.31 -3.78
CA PRO A 39 9.20 -3.17 -4.20
C PRO A 39 9.77 -1.83 -3.71
N ARG A 40 11.07 -1.78 -3.42
CA ARG A 40 11.77 -0.52 -3.15
C ARG A 40 11.82 0.31 -4.43
N ILE A 41 11.19 1.49 -4.40
CA ILE A 41 11.23 2.46 -5.49
C ILE A 41 12.49 3.31 -5.33
N ALA A 42 13.12 3.71 -6.44
CA ALA A 42 14.26 4.61 -6.41
C ALA A 42 13.83 6.03 -5.99
N ASP A 43 14.66 6.72 -5.23
CA ASP A 43 14.38 8.08 -4.76
C ASP A 43 14.39 9.06 -5.96
N ASP A 44 13.35 9.90 -6.07
CA ASP A 44 13.26 11.06 -6.98
C ASP A 44 12.94 12.31 -6.14
N PRO A 45 13.92 12.84 -5.38
CA PRO A 45 13.65 13.83 -4.37
C PRO A 45 13.19 15.16 -4.97
N ARG A 46 12.09 15.72 -4.45
CA ARG A 46 11.53 17.02 -4.86
C ARG A 46 11.31 17.90 -3.64
N THR A 47 11.72 19.17 -3.73
CA THR A 47 11.43 20.17 -2.71
C THR A 47 10.21 20.99 -3.11
N VAL A 48 9.16 20.95 -2.28
CA VAL A 48 7.90 21.68 -2.48
C VAL A 48 7.49 22.29 -1.15
N MET A 49 7.14 23.59 -1.15
CA MET A 49 6.76 24.32 0.07
C MET A 49 7.78 24.22 1.23
N GLY A 50 9.07 24.10 0.90
CA GLY A 50 10.16 23.96 1.88
C GLY A 50 10.33 22.54 2.46
N LEU A 51 9.53 21.57 2.01
CA LEU A 51 9.64 20.16 2.40
C LEU A 51 10.29 19.35 1.27
N THR A 52 11.18 18.41 1.62
CA THR A 52 11.80 17.48 0.66
C THR A 52 11.09 16.14 0.73
N PHE A 53 10.40 15.79 -0.36
CA PHE A 53 9.75 14.49 -0.51
C PHE A 53 10.71 13.52 -1.21
N PRO A 54 10.79 12.25 -0.78
CA PRO A 54 11.69 11.26 -1.39
C PRO A 54 11.28 10.85 -2.81
N ASN A 55 10.01 11.03 -3.17
CA ASN A 55 9.49 10.83 -4.52
C ASN A 55 8.19 11.65 -4.69
N PRO A 56 7.71 11.89 -5.92
CA PRO A 56 6.51 12.68 -6.18
C PRO A 56 5.18 11.89 -6.07
N VAL A 57 5.21 10.60 -5.71
CA VAL A 57 4.02 9.73 -5.61
C VAL A 57 3.54 9.70 -4.15
N GLY A 58 2.28 10.09 -3.93
CA GLY A 58 1.62 10.12 -2.62
C GLY A 58 0.37 9.24 -2.57
#